data_AF-X1GDZ8-F1
#
_entry.id   AF-X1GDZ8-F1
#
_cell.length_a   1.000
_cell.length_b   1.000
_cell.length_c   1.000
_cell.angle_alpha   90.00
_cell.angle_beta   90.00
_cell.angle_gamma   90.00
#
_symmetry.space_group_name_H-M   'P 1'
#
loop_
_entity.id
_entity.type
_entity.pdbx_description
1 polymer ?
#
loop_
_entity_poly.entity_id
_entity_poly.type
_entity_poly.pdbx_seq_one_letter_code
_entity_poly.pdbx_strand_id
1 'polypeptide(L)'
;DELIQYGRVSEQAPWKLLDCQRGVFGTSTAAHARGETISKLADHAYKVFLTNPELGIEMSSRIAELFNYCGLRQISFDGIEGNRSTGMGNYGEILFTSTWYNQLSDEIKSHFIADASRTSHFFWHIYTRMNWGEPWYAGFRESQTEYRLKNQKYFQRNLMPGMLGWFSMRNTTPVEDIEWMLARSAGFDAGYGFVTNYKVLEENGCTAHILRLLGEWEKARMDGAFTAGQKTRMQDINREFHLEPAGINEWNLYEVFSYKFKHKKKTQQKREPQPSTFQFENPAEEQ
;
A
#
# COMPACT_ATOMS: atom_id res chain seq x y z
N ASP A 1 24.01 5.69 29.42
CA ASP A 1 23.49 4.30 29.38
C ASP A 1 24.02 3.57 28.15
N GLU A 2 24.39 2.31 28.33
CA GLU A 2 24.90 1.45 27.26
C GLU A 2 23.77 0.59 26.69
N LEU A 3 23.71 0.46 25.36
CA LEU A 3 22.88 -0.53 24.69
C LEU A 3 23.73 -1.71 24.25
N ILE A 4 23.20 -2.91 24.48
CA ILE A 4 23.82 -4.18 24.11
C ILE A 4 22.81 -4.96 23.26
N GLN A 5 23.20 -5.30 22.03
CA GLN A 5 22.46 -6.24 21.19
C GLN A 5 22.99 -7.65 21.45
N TYR A 6 22.12 -8.65 21.52
CA TYR A 6 22.52 -10.04 21.70
C TYR A 6 21.88 -10.92 20.60
N GLY A 7 22.60 -11.95 20.15
CA GLY A 7 22.11 -12.85 19.10
C GLY A 7 21.17 -13.93 19.62
N ARG A 8 21.44 -14.45 20.82
CA ARG A 8 20.64 -15.52 21.44
C ARG A 8 20.83 -15.60 22.95
N VAL A 9 19.94 -16.34 23.60
CA VAL A 9 20.04 -16.71 25.02
C VAL A 9 20.53 -18.16 25.10
N SER A 10 21.40 -18.49 26.06
CA SER A 10 21.86 -19.87 26.27
C SER A 10 20.71 -20.81 26.63
N GLU A 11 20.81 -22.07 26.20
CA GLU A 11 19.77 -23.09 26.43
C GLU A 11 19.67 -23.55 27.89
N GLN A 12 20.77 -23.43 28.64
CA GLN A 12 20.88 -23.92 30.02
C GLN A 12 21.17 -22.79 30.99
N ALA A 13 20.73 -22.99 32.24
CA ALA A 13 20.99 -22.10 33.35
C ALA A 13 22.46 -22.20 33.84
N PRO A 14 23.05 -21.12 34.39
CA PRO A 14 22.51 -19.77 34.41
C PRO A 14 22.44 -19.18 32.99
N TRP A 15 21.28 -18.63 32.63
CA TRP A 15 21.06 -18.12 31.26
C TRP A 15 22.00 -16.97 30.96
N LYS A 16 22.58 -16.97 29.76
CA LYS A 16 23.53 -15.97 29.29
C LYS A 16 23.03 -15.36 27.99
N LEU A 17 23.19 -14.05 27.86
CA LEU A 17 23.15 -13.40 26.55
C LEU A 17 24.44 -13.75 25.80
N LEU A 18 24.30 -14.32 24.62
CA LEU A 18 25.41 -14.74 23.76
C LEU A 18 25.47 -13.84 22.53
N ASP A 19 26.65 -13.81 21.91
CA ASP A 19 26.91 -13.03 20.70
C ASP A 19 26.61 -11.53 20.93
N CYS A 20 27.03 -11.02 22.09
CA CYS A 20 26.76 -9.65 22.52
C CYS A 20 27.61 -8.64 21.73
N GLN A 21 26.93 -7.71 21.07
CA GLN A 21 27.51 -6.49 20.54
C GLN A 21 27.22 -5.33 21.49
N ARG A 22 28.28 -4.73 22.01
CA ARG A 22 28.23 -3.64 22.99
C ARG A 22 28.33 -2.28 22.33
N GLY A 23 27.80 -1.24 22.97
CA GLY A 23 27.85 0.13 22.46
C GLY A 23 27.05 0.32 21.16
N VAL A 24 25.98 -0.44 20.96
CA VAL A 24 25.16 -0.33 19.75
C VAL A 24 24.47 1.04 19.69
N PHE A 25 24.15 1.48 18.47
CA PHE A 25 23.55 2.78 18.19
C PHE A 25 24.36 3.98 18.71
N GLY A 26 25.68 3.83 18.84
CA GLY A 26 26.60 4.90 19.27
C GLY A 26 26.64 5.11 20.79
N THR A 27 26.08 4.20 21.59
CA THR A 27 26.21 4.26 23.05
C THR A 27 27.63 3.92 23.50
N SER A 28 28.06 4.52 24.62
CA SER A 28 29.40 4.27 25.16
C SER A 28 29.42 2.98 25.97
N THR A 29 30.40 2.13 25.71
CA THR A 29 30.62 0.92 26.52
C THR A 29 31.06 1.29 27.93
N ALA A 30 30.40 0.75 28.93
CA ALA A 30 30.70 0.96 30.34
C ALA A 30 31.23 -0.34 31.00
N ALA A 31 31.66 -0.26 32.26
CA ALA A 31 31.80 -1.46 33.09
C ALA A 31 30.49 -1.68 33.84
N HIS A 32 29.97 -2.91 33.85
CA HIS A 32 28.76 -3.27 34.57
C HIS A 32 29.09 -4.20 35.73
N ALA A 33 28.82 -3.76 36.96
CA ALA A 33 29.02 -4.55 38.17
C ALA A 33 27.97 -5.68 38.30
N ARG A 34 28.35 -6.75 39.00
CA ARG A 34 27.42 -7.85 39.31
C ARG A 34 26.26 -7.30 40.15
N GLY A 35 25.04 -7.58 39.71
CA GLY A 35 23.82 -7.14 40.40
C GLY A 35 23.26 -5.81 39.87
N GLU A 36 23.92 -5.17 38.91
CA GLU A 36 23.33 -4.04 38.19
C GLU A 36 22.05 -4.44 37.47
N THR A 37 21.08 -3.54 37.49
CA THR A 37 19.82 -3.70 36.77
C THR A 37 20.08 -3.59 35.28
N ILE A 38 19.65 -4.60 34.54
CA ILE A 38 19.52 -4.55 33.08
C ILE A 38 18.05 -4.60 32.71
N SER A 39 17.67 -3.83 31.70
CA SER A 39 16.32 -3.82 31.15
C SER A 39 16.36 -4.23 29.69
N LYS A 40 15.38 -5.02 29.25
CA LYS A 40 15.20 -5.32 27.84
C LYS A 40 14.33 -4.24 27.21
N LEU A 41 14.84 -3.57 26.17
CA LEU A 41 14.01 -2.71 25.33
C LEU A 41 13.05 -3.58 24.53
N ALA A 42 11.77 -3.22 24.55
CA ALA A 42 10.78 -3.88 23.71
C ALA A 42 11.02 -3.48 22.25
N ASP A 43 11.31 -4.46 21.41
CA ASP A 43 11.60 -4.29 19.99
C ASP A 43 10.60 -5.05 19.11
N HIS A 44 10.67 -4.79 17.81
CA HIS A 44 9.84 -5.47 16.81
C HIS A 44 10.71 -6.01 15.67
N ALA A 45 10.20 -7.02 14.94
CA ALA A 45 10.87 -7.61 13.78
C ALA A 45 11.18 -6.58 12.66
N TYR A 46 10.52 -5.42 12.68
CA TYR A 46 10.81 -4.27 11.83
C TYR A 46 12.05 -3.47 12.26
N LYS A 47 12.84 -3.97 13.23
CA LYS A 47 14.07 -3.33 13.74
C LYS A 47 13.81 -1.94 14.32
N VAL A 48 12.70 -1.81 15.05
CA VAL A 48 12.29 -0.58 15.77
C VAL A 48 12.15 -0.88 17.26
N PHE A 49 12.29 0.16 18.09
CA PHE A 49 11.92 0.13 19.50
C PHE A 49 10.47 0.56 19.66
N LEU A 50 9.77 -0.07 20.60
CA LEU A 50 8.40 0.25 20.95
C LEU A 50 8.40 1.34 22.03
N THR A 51 7.46 2.29 21.90
CA THR A 51 7.38 3.46 22.78
C THR A 51 6.61 3.17 24.05
N ASN A 52 6.94 3.89 25.12
CA ASN A 52 5.99 4.14 26.22
C ASN A 52 4.98 5.25 25.79
N PRO A 53 3.94 5.55 26.58
CA PRO A 53 2.96 6.58 26.24
C PRO A 53 3.59 7.96 25.97
N GLU A 54 4.53 8.40 26.82
CA GLU A 54 5.13 9.73 26.75
C GLU A 54 5.95 9.89 25.46
N LEU A 55 6.77 8.89 25.11
CA LEU A 55 7.54 8.89 23.87
C LEU A 55 6.62 8.76 22.64
N GLY A 56 5.50 8.03 22.76
CA GLY A 56 4.49 7.96 21.71
C GLY A 56 3.87 9.33 21.41
N ILE A 57 3.54 10.11 22.45
CA ILE A 57 3.08 11.49 22.32
C ILE A 57 4.16 12.34 21.64
N GLU A 58 5.40 12.28 22.10
CA GLU A 58 6.51 13.06 21.53
C GLU A 58 6.74 12.73 20.05
N MET A 59 6.80 11.45 19.68
CA MET A 59 6.97 11.02 18.29
C MET A 59 5.82 11.50 17.42
N SER A 60 4.59 11.34 17.88
CA SER A 60 3.39 11.80 17.19
C SER A 60 3.39 13.32 16.96
N SER A 61 3.84 14.07 17.97
CA SER A 61 3.99 15.53 17.93
C SER A 61 5.02 15.96 16.88
N ARG A 62 6.21 15.33 16.88
CA ARG A 62 7.26 15.59 15.89
C ARG A 62 6.83 15.26 14.46
N ILE A 63 6.01 14.22 14.27
CA ILE A 63 5.43 13.91 12.96
C ILE A 63 4.47 15.03 12.53
N ALA A 64 3.65 15.56 13.44
CA ALA A 64 2.76 16.69 13.13
C ALA A 64 3.55 17.97 12.80
N GLU A 65 4.63 18.25 13.53
CA GLU A 65 5.56 19.36 13.24
C GLU A 65 6.16 19.23 11.83
N LEU A 66 6.59 18.02 11.44
CA LEU A 66 7.10 17.76 10.09
C LEU A 66 6.04 18.04 9.02
N PHE A 67 4.78 17.67 9.27
CA PHE A 67 3.67 17.96 8.36
C PHE A 67 3.47 19.46 8.20
N ASN A 68 3.38 20.19 9.32
CA ASN A 68 3.19 21.64 9.34
C ASN A 68 4.37 22.37 8.68
N TYR A 69 5.60 21.90 8.88
CA TYR A 69 6.80 22.54 8.36
C TYR A 69 6.98 22.30 6.85
N CYS A 70 6.77 21.08 6.38
CA CYS A 70 7.04 20.70 4.99
C CYS A 70 5.81 20.78 4.08
N GLY A 71 4.60 21.01 4.62
CA GLY A 71 3.37 20.93 3.82
C GLY A 71 3.01 19.50 3.41
N LEU A 72 3.41 18.49 4.20
CA LEU A 72 3.13 17.09 3.85
C LEU A 72 1.62 16.83 3.82
N ARG A 73 1.21 15.98 2.87
CA ARG A 73 -0.21 15.73 2.62
C ARG A 73 -0.67 14.32 2.93
N GLN A 74 0.24 13.36 3.07
CA GLN A 74 -0.17 11.97 3.19
C GLN A 74 0.67 11.21 4.21
N ILE A 75 -0.01 10.46 5.09
CA ILE A 75 0.59 9.49 6.00
C ILE A 75 -0.19 8.18 5.98
N SER A 76 0.54 7.08 6.17
CA SER A 76 0.00 5.79 6.56
C SER A 76 0.55 5.43 7.92
N PHE A 77 -0.31 5.29 8.93
CA PHE A 77 0.09 4.76 10.24
C PHE A 77 0.14 3.23 10.19
N ASP A 78 1.00 2.70 9.31
CA ASP A 78 1.22 1.27 9.12
C ASP A 78 2.12 0.72 10.23
N GLY A 79 1.53 -0.08 11.13
CA GLY A 79 2.14 -0.50 12.39
C GLY A 79 1.63 0.25 13.63
N ILE A 80 0.52 0.99 13.53
CA ILE A 80 -0.05 1.75 14.67
C ILE A 80 -0.33 0.87 15.90
N GLU A 81 -0.60 -0.42 15.69
CA GLU A 81 -0.79 -1.42 16.75
C GLU A 81 0.44 -1.58 17.67
N GLY A 82 1.62 -1.15 17.23
CA GLY A 82 2.80 -1.04 18.08
C GLY A 82 2.53 -0.23 19.35
N ASN A 83 1.62 0.75 19.30
CA ASN A 83 1.22 1.55 20.46
C ASN A 83 0.45 0.75 21.52
N ARG A 84 0.02 -0.49 21.26
CA ARG A 84 -0.54 -1.37 22.30
C ARG A 84 0.50 -1.75 23.35
N SER A 85 1.78 -1.76 22.98
CA SER A 85 2.90 -2.11 23.87
C SER A 85 3.09 -1.13 25.03
N THR A 86 2.48 0.06 24.94
CA THR A 86 2.42 1.05 26.02
C THR A 86 1.67 0.57 27.28
N GLY A 87 0.96 -0.57 27.19
CA GLY A 87 0.06 -1.07 28.24
C GLY A 87 -1.35 -0.47 28.16
N MET A 88 -1.61 0.44 27.23
CA MET A 88 -2.90 1.12 27.06
C MET A 88 -3.84 0.45 26.04
N GLY A 89 -3.40 -0.63 25.38
CA GLY A 89 -4.20 -1.33 24.37
C GLY A 89 -4.65 -0.41 23.23
N ASN A 90 -5.92 -0.49 22.83
CA ASN A 90 -6.48 0.34 21.75
C ASN A 90 -6.40 1.85 22.07
N TYR A 91 -6.38 2.24 23.34
CA TYR A 91 -6.24 3.65 23.70
C TYR A 91 -4.88 4.22 23.27
N GLY A 92 -3.81 3.42 23.30
CA GLY A 92 -2.50 3.85 22.81
C GLY A 92 -2.50 4.23 21.32
N GLU A 93 -3.21 3.45 20.49
CA GLU A 93 -3.38 3.75 19.05
C GLU A 93 -4.11 5.11 18.84
N ILE A 94 -5.16 5.33 19.63
CA ILE A 94 -5.93 6.58 19.60
C ILE A 94 -5.13 7.75 20.13
N LEU A 95 -4.42 7.59 21.24
CA LEU A 95 -3.57 8.63 21.82
C LEU A 95 -2.54 9.09 20.79
N PHE A 96 -1.88 8.16 20.09
CA PHE A 96 -0.90 8.50 19.08
C PHE A 96 -1.52 9.27 17.91
N THR A 97 -2.60 8.76 17.31
CA THR A 97 -3.23 9.39 16.13
C THR A 97 -3.93 10.72 16.44
N SER A 98 -4.58 10.83 17.61
CA SER A 98 -5.22 12.08 18.04
C SER A 98 -4.20 13.15 18.44
N THR A 99 -3.09 12.77 19.07
CA THR A 99 -1.97 13.69 19.37
C THR A 99 -1.44 14.31 18.08
N TRP A 100 -1.27 13.50 17.03
CA TRP A 100 -0.80 13.95 15.72
C TRP A 100 -1.80 14.92 15.12
N TYR A 101 -3.06 14.49 14.99
CA TYR A 101 -4.12 15.28 14.38
C TYR A 101 -4.34 16.63 15.08
N ASN A 102 -4.36 16.64 16.42
CA ASN A 102 -4.61 17.85 17.20
C ASN A 102 -3.52 18.90 17.00
N GLN A 103 -2.29 18.49 16.69
CA GLN A 103 -1.15 19.38 16.46
C GLN A 103 -0.98 19.85 15.01
N LEU A 104 -1.77 19.31 14.08
CA LEU A 104 -1.77 19.82 12.71
C LEU A 104 -2.36 21.24 12.66
N SER A 105 -1.75 22.09 11.81
CA SER A 105 -2.30 23.39 11.47
C SER A 105 -3.62 23.25 10.71
N ASP A 106 -4.44 24.30 10.71
CA ASP A 106 -5.71 24.30 9.96
C ASP A 106 -5.49 24.13 8.46
N GLU A 107 -4.36 24.63 7.94
CA GLU A 107 -3.96 24.43 6.54
C GLU A 107 -3.79 22.93 6.24
N ILE A 108 -2.98 22.21 7.03
CA ILE A 108 -2.78 20.78 6.81
C ILE A 108 -4.08 20.00 7.02
N LYS A 109 -4.86 20.34 8.05
CA LYS A 109 -6.16 19.71 8.33
C LYS A 109 -7.13 19.80 7.15
N SER A 110 -7.01 20.83 6.30
CA SER A 110 -7.88 21.02 5.14
C SER A 110 -7.63 20.02 3.99
N HIS A 111 -6.46 19.38 3.95
CA HIS A 111 -6.04 18.61 2.77
C HIS A 111 -5.20 17.35 3.07
N PHE A 112 -5.02 16.96 4.32
CA PHE A 112 -4.27 15.74 4.63
C PHE A 112 -5.03 14.49 4.15
N ILE A 113 -4.27 13.42 3.97
CA ILE A 113 -4.75 12.07 3.67
C ILE A 113 -4.11 11.16 4.70
N ALA A 114 -4.92 10.48 5.50
CA ALA A 114 -4.44 9.53 6.49
C ALA A 114 -5.15 8.19 6.32
N ASP A 115 -4.36 7.13 6.36
CA ASP A 115 -4.81 5.76 6.58
C ASP A 115 -3.93 5.07 7.63
N ALA A 116 -4.20 3.80 7.96
CA ALA A 116 -3.43 3.04 8.94
C ALA A 116 -3.57 1.53 8.71
N SER A 117 -2.72 0.73 9.37
CA SER A 117 -2.86 -0.74 9.43
C SER A 117 -4.13 -1.18 10.17
N ARG A 118 -4.66 -0.31 11.06
CA ARG A 118 -5.85 -0.56 11.87
C ARG A 118 -6.81 0.61 11.87
N THR A 119 -8.08 0.30 12.07
CA THR A 119 -9.13 1.28 12.34
C THR A 119 -9.73 1.07 13.73
N SER A 120 -10.37 2.11 14.25
CA SER A 120 -11.17 2.08 15.47
C SER A 120 -12.28 3.13 15.37
N HIS A 121 -13.30 3.02 16.23
CA HIS A 121 -14.44 3.93 16.24
C HIS A 121 -14.02 5.40 16.35
N PHE A 122 -13.06 5.73 17.21
CA PHE A 122 -12.62 7.13 17.37
C PHE A 122 -11.71 7.58 16.22
N PHE A 123 -10.85 6.70 15.71
CA PHE A 123 -9.98 7.06 14.59
C PHE A 123 -10.75 7.36 13.29
N TRP A 124 -12.00 6.88 13.18
CA TRP A 124 -12.96 7.27 12.12
C TRP A 124 -13.13 8.79 11.95
N HIS A 125 -12.98 9.56 13.04
CA HIS A 125 -13.05 11.02 12.97
C HIS A 125 -11.77 11.69 12.45
N ILE A 126 -10.69 10.92 12.23
CA ILE A 126 -9.36 11.44 11.89
C ILE A 126 -8.91 10.92 10.52
N TYR A 127 -9.03 9.63 10.22
CA TYR A 127 -8.56 9.12 8.94
C TYR A 127 -9.43 9.61 7.78
N THR A 128 -8.83 9.70 6.59
CA THR A 128 -9.57 10.08 5.38
C THR A 128 -9.93 8.88 4.50
N ARG A 129 -9.17 7.79 4.59
CA ARG A 129 -9.42 6.53 3.87
C ARG A 129 -8.73 5.35 4.57
N MET A 130 -8.97 4.14 4.08
CA MET A 130 -8.21 2.94 4.47
C MET A 130 -7.80 2.18 3.22
N ASN A 131 -6.49 2.19 2.89
CA ASN A 131 -5.99 1.59 1.66
C ASN A 131 -5.37 0.20 1.87
N TRP A 132 -6.14 -0.73 2.42
CA TRP A 132 -5.64 -2.09 2.70
C TRP A 132 -5.54 -2.95 1.45
N GLY A 133 -4.48 -3.75 1.37
CA GLY A 133 -4.20 -4.65 0.25
C GLY A 133 -2.79 -4.40 -0.27
N GLU A 134 -1.85 -5.24 0.17
CA GLU A 134 -0.44 -5.09 -0.19
C GLU A 134 -0.13 -5.71 -1.57
N PRO A 135 0.83 -5.18 -2.33
CA PRO A 135 1.23 -5.70 -3.64
C PRO A 135 2.40 -6.71 -3.56
N TRP A 136 2.90 -7.03 -2.36
CA TRP A 136 4.21 -7.66 -2.19
C TRP A 136 4.23 -9.17 -2.43
N TYR A 137 3.07 -9.85 -2.35
CA TYR A 137 3.02 -11.32 -2.23
C TYR A 137 2.70 -12.07 -3.52
N ALA A 138 2.26 -11.39 -4.59
CA ALA A 138 1.88 -12.05 -5.85
C ALA A 138 1.95 -11.11 -7.07
N GLY A 139 1.45 -11.56 -8.22
CA GLY A 139 1.32 -10.75 -9.42
C GLY A 139 0.33 -9.59 -9.26
N PHE A 140 0.37 -8.63 -10.20
CA PHE A 140 -0.39 -7.38 -10.15
C PHE A 140 -1.90 -7.58 -9.95
N ARG A 141 -2.49 -8.58 -10.63
CA ARG A 141 -3.91 -8.92 -10.54
C ARG A 141 -4.26 -9.99 -9.50
N GLU A 142 -3.25 -10.61 -8.89
CA GLU A 142 -3.43 -11.74 -7.97
C GLU A 142 -3.33 -11.30 -6.51
N SER A 143 -2.46 -10.33 -6.23
CA SER A 143 -2.12 -9.95 -4.87
C SER A 143 -3.30 -9.36 -4.12
N GLN A 144 -3.88 -10.14 -3.20
CA GLN A 144 -5.00 -9.76 -2.35
C GLN A 144 -6.27 -9.30 -3.10
N THR A 145 -6.49 -9.70 -4.35
CA THR A 145 -7.63 -9.24 -5.16
C THR A 145 -8.97 -9.50 -4.47
N GLU A 146 -9.23 -10.73 -4.02
CA GLU A 146 -10.47 -11.05 -3.32
C GLU A 146 -10.68 -10.18 -2.06
N TYR A 147 -9.60 -9.98 -1.29
CA TYR A 147 -9.63 -9.16 -0.08
C TYR A 147 -9.98 -7.69 -0.38
N ARG A 148 -9.34 -7.09 -1.40
CA ARG A 148 -9.60 -5.70 -1.84
C ARG A 148 -11.06 -5.52 -2.28
N LEU A 149 -11.60 -6.49 -3.03
CA LEU A 149 -12.99 -6.44 -3.52
C LEU A 149 -13.99 -6.64 -2.38
N LYS A 150 -13.73 -7.57 -1.46
CA LYS A 150 -14.57 -7.78 -0.28
C LYS A 150 -14.64 -6.54 0.62
N ASN A 151 -13.54 -5.80 0.73
CA ASN A 151 -13.48 -4.58 1.52
C ASN A 151 -14.40 -3.45 0.99
N GLN A 152 -14.79 -3.45 -0.29
CA GLN A 152 -15.67 -2.40 -0.82
C GLN A 152 -17.03 -2.36 -0.11
N LYS A 153 -17.62 -3.53 0.17
CA LYS A 153 -18.86 -3.63 0.96
C LYS A 153 -18.65 -3.16 2.40
N TYR A 154 -17.48 -3.42 2.97
CA TYR A 154 -17.12 -2.92 4.30
C TYR A 154 -17.01 -1.39 4.31
N PHE A 155 -16.34 -0.79 3.32
CA PHE A 155 -16.23 0.66 3.22
C PHE A 155 -17.59 1.32 3.07
N GLN A 156 -18.42 0.83 2.13
CA GLN A 156 -19.76 1.36 1.91
C GLN A 156 -20.63 1.30 3.16
N ARG A 157 -20.64 0.16 3.87
CA ARG A 157 -21.43 -0.02 5.10
C ARG A 157 -21.02 0.93 6.23
N ASN A 158 -19.76 1.35 6.26
CA ASN A 158 -19.21 2.21 7.31
C ASN A 158 -19.01 3.67 6.85
N LEU A 159 -19.59 4.05 5.70
CA LEU A 159 -19.47 5.39 5.11
C LEU A 159 -18.01 5.83 4.91
N MET A 160 -17.14 4.88 4.58
CA MET A 160 -15.73 5.14 4.28
C MET A 160 -15.54 5.25 2.77
N PRO A 161 -14.60 6.09 2.30
CA PRO A 161 -14.21 6.10 0.89
C PRO A 161 -13.71 4.72 0.43
N GLY A 162 -14.14 4.30 -0.76
CA GLY A 162 -13.69 3.05 -1.38
C GLY A 162 -12.21 3.12 -1.75
N MET A 163 -11.48 2.03 -1.51
CA MET A 163 -10.06 1.92 -1.84
C MET A 163 -9.69 0.50 -2.27
N LEU A 164 -8.92 0.34 -3.34
CA LEU A 164 -8.50 -0.97 -3.89
C LEU A 164 -7.13 -1.45 -3.38
N GLY A 165 -6.56 -0.80 -2.38
CA GLY A 165 -5.23 -1.13 -1.87
C GLY A 165 -4.12 -0.56 -2.75
N TRP A 166 -2.94 -1.17 -2.64
CA TRP A 166 -1.72 -0.74 -3.31
C TRP A 166 -1.41 -1.62 -4.51
N PHE A 167 -1.02 -1.00 -5.62
CA PHE A 167 -0.61 -1.65 -6.85
C PHE A 167 0.80 -1.18 -7.20
N SER A 168 1.72 -2.12 -7.39
CA SER A 168 3.11 -1.79 -7.71
C SER A 168 3.38 -1.98 -9.20
N MET A 169 3.84 -0.91 -9.84
CA MET A 169 4.35 -0.94 -11.20
C MET A 169 5.70 -1.67 -11.23
N ARG A 170 5.88 -2.52 -12.24
CA ARG A 170 7.14 -3.17 -12.59
C ARG A 170 7.54 -2.75 -14.00
N ASN A 171 8.80 -2.96 -14.37
CA ASN A 171 9.27 -2.72 -15.74
C ASN A 171 8.54 -3.60 -16.78
N THR A 172 7.94 -4.72 -16.35
CA THR A 172 7.11 -5.59 -17.18
C THR A 172 5.60 -5.41 -16.99
N THR A 173 5.13 -4.41 -16.22
CA THR A 173 3.69 -4.19 -16.04
C THR A 173 3.09 -3.73 -17.37
N PRO A 174 2.16 -4.50 -17.95
CA PRO A 174 1.60 -4.17 -19.24
C PRO A 174 0.37 -3.27 -19.10
N VAL A 175 -0.05 -2.65 -20.20
CA VAL A 175 -1.14 -1.67 -20.22
C VAL A 175 -2.47 -2.30 -19.79
N GLU A 176 -2.73 -3.53 -20.22
CA GLU A 176 -3.93 -4.27 -19.88
C GLU A 176 -4.07 -4.54 -18.37
N ASP A 177 -2.98 -4.63 -17.62
CA ASP A 177 -3.07 -4.77 -16.16
C ASP A 177 -3.43 -3.43 -15.50
N ILE A 178 -3.00 -2.31 -16.08
CA ILE A 178 -3.35 -0.97 -15.62
C ILE A 178 -4.83 -0.68 -15.89
N GLU A 179 -5.30 -0.89 -17.12
CA GLU A 179 -6.73 -0.71 -17.42
C GLU A 179 -7.61 -1.68 -16.64
N TRP A 180 -7.07 -2.88 -16.34
CA TRP A 180 -7.74 -3.78 -15.42
C TRP A 180 -7.98 -3.08 -14.08
N MET A 181 -6.94 -2.59 -13.42
CA MET A 181 -7.07 -1.86 -12.14
C MET A 181 -8.03 -0.66 -12.26
N LEU A 182 -7.89 0.14 -13.31
CA LEU A 182 -8.67 1.37 -13.51
C LEU A 182 -10.16 1.11 -13.71
N ALA A 183 -10.53 0.09 -14.47
CA ALA A 183 -11.93 -0.28 -14.62
C ALA A 183 -12.54 -0.70 -13.27
N ARG A 184 -11.80 -1.45 -12.44
CA ARG A 184 -12.29 -1.81 -11.10
C ARG A 184 -12.39 -0.58 -10.20
N SER A 185 -11.45 0.35 -10.29
CA SER A 185 -11.51 1.63 -9.58
C SER A 185 -12.78 2.41 -9.96
N ALA A 186 -13.07 2.55 -11.26
CA ALA A 186 -14.28 3.19 -11.75
C ALA A 186 -15.57 2.43 -11.37
N GLY A 187 -15.52 1.09 -11.42
CA GLY A 187 -16.66 0.21 -11.11
C GLY A 187 -17.09 0.26 -9.64
N PHE A 188 -16.14 0.36 -8.72
CA PHE A 188 -16.41 0.50 -7.28
C PHE A 188 -16.45 1.95 -6.80
N ASP A 189 -16.16 2.91 -7.68
CA ASP A 189 -15.90 4.30 -7.32
C ASP A 189 -14.88 4.42 -6.17
N ALA A 190 -13.77 3.69 -6.34
CA ALA A 190 -12.76 3.47 -5.31
C ALA A 190 -11.41 4.00 -5.78
N GLY A 191 -10.66 4.66 -4.90
CA GLY A 191 -9.27 5.05 -5.17
C GLY A 191 -8.32 3.86 -5.10
N TYR A 192 -7.04 4.10 -5.39
CA TYR A 192 -5.96 3.12 -5.23
C TYR A 192 -4.64 3.81 -4.89
N GLY A 193 -3.67 3.05 -4.37
CA GLY A 193 -2.29 3.50 -4.23
C GLY A 193 -1.44 2.95 -5.38
N PHE A 194 -0.88 3.81 -6.23
CA PHE A 194 -0.02 3.37 -7.32
C PHE A 194 1.46 3.59 -6.96
N VAL A 195 2.21 2.51 -6.79
CA VAL A 195 3.60 2.52 -6.31
C VAL A 195 4.55 2.34 -7.48
N THR A 196 5.47 3.29 -7.66
CA THR A 196 6.52 3.26 -8.68
C THR A 196 7.77 4.01 -8.21
N ASN A 197 8.83 3.97 -9.01
CA ASN A 197 10.05 4.75 -8.83
C ASN A 197 10.66 5.12 -10.19
N TYR A 198 11.63 6.04 -10.21
CA TYR A 198 12.24 6.53 -11.46
C TYR A 198 12.78 5.41 -12.34
N LYS A 199 13.50 4.43 -11.76
CA LYS A 199 14.05 3.29 -12.50
C LYS A 199 12.95 2.49 -13.21
N VAL A 200 11.85 2.17 -12.52
CA VAL A 200 10.73 1.43 -13.11
C VAL A 200 10.05 2.23 -14.23
N LEU A 201 9.90 3.54 -14.05
CA LEU A 201 9.33 4.43 -15.06
C LEU A 201 10.20 4.51 -16.31
N GLU A 202 11.52 4.53 -16.16
CA GLU A 202 12.46 4.55 -17.28
C GLU A 202 12.54 3.21 -18.02
N GLU A 203 12.50 2.09 -17.28
CA GLU A 203 12.63 0.74 -17.85
C GLU A 203 11.34 0.21 -18.48
N ASN A 204 10.16 0.69 -18.08
CA ASN A 204 8.90 0.24 -18.66
C ASN A 204 8.64 0.94 -20.01
N GLY A 205 8.55 0.14 -21.08
CA GLY A 205 8.35 0.65 -22.45
C GLY A 205 7.00 1.35 -22.70
N CYS A 206 6.07 1.32 -21.75
CA CYS A 206 4.71 1.86 -21.88
C CYS A 206 4.42 2.99 -20.87
N THR A 207 5.42 3.49 -20.12
CA THR A 207 5.22 4.46 -19.03
C THR A 207 4.36 5.66 -19.41
N ALA A 208 4.67 6.34 -20.52
CA ALA A 208 3.91 7.52 -20.94
C ALA A 208 2.44 7.19 -21.23
N HIS A 209 2.17 6.01 -21.79
CA HIS A 209 0.80 5.56 -22.05
C HIS A 209 0.07 5.21 -20.75
N ILE A 210 0.73 4.50 -19.83
CA ILE A 210 0.21 4.16 -18.50
C ILE A 210 -0.19 5.43 -17.73
N LEU A 211 0.68 6.43 -17.67
CA LEU A 211 0.40 7.67 -16.94
C LEU A 211 -0.78 8.45 -17.55
N ARG A 212 -0.93 8.43 -18.87
CA ARG A 212 -2.11 9.01 -19.54
C ARG A 212 -3.39 8.28 -19.16
N LEU A 213 -3.38 6.94 -19.20
CA LEU A 213 -4.54 6.14 -18.81
C LEU A 213 -4.97 6.40 -17.36
N LEU A 214 -4.01 6.45 -16.42
CA LEU A 214 -4.30 6.80 -15.03
C LEU A 214 -5.05 8.15 -14.95
N GLY A 215 -4.58 9.15 -15.69
CA GLY A 215 -5.21 10.47 -15.72
C GLY A 215 -6.61 10.46 -16.34
N GLU A 216 -6.79 9.81 -17.49
CA GLU A 216 -8.08 9.80 -18.19
C GLU A 216 -9.16 9.02 -17.43
N TRP A 217 -8.82 7.84 -16.91
CA TRP A 217 -9.73 7.05 -16.11
C TRP A 217 -10.13 7.73 -14.80
N GLU A 218 -9.18 8.38 -14.10
CA GLU A 218 -9.50 9.09 -12.85
C GLU A 218 -10.35 10.33 -13.10
N LYS A 219 -10.13 11.08 -14.19
CA LYS A 219 -11.03 12.18 -14.60
C LYS A 219 -12.45 11.67 -14.84
N ALA A 220 -12.60 10.64 -15.68
CA ALA A 220 -13.91 10.06 -15.99
C ALA A 220 -14.63 9.54 -14.73
N ARG A 221 -13.88 8.94 -13.79
CA ARG A 221 -14.43 8.47 -12.51
C ARG A 221 -14.89 9.63 -11.64
N MET A 222 -14.04 10.64 -11.45
CA MET A 222 -14.34 11.81 -10.61
C MET A 222 -15.47 12.68 -11.17
N ASP A 223 -15.62 12.72 -12.50
CA ASP A 223 -16.71 13.43 -13.19
C ASP A 223 -18.04 12.63 -13.18
N GLY A 224 -18.04 11.39 -12.67
CA GLY A 224 -19.24 10.56 -12.61
C GLY A 224 -19.72 10.06 -13.98
N ALA A 225 -18.82 9.93 -14.96
CA ALA A 225 -19.15 9.62 -16.35
C ALA A 225 -19.78 8.23 -16.58
N PHE A 226 -19.70 7.32 -15.59
CA PHE A 226 -20.14 5.93 -15.73
C PHE A 226 -21.53 5.67 -15.15
N THR A 227 -22.41 5.07 -15.97
CA THR A 227 -23.72 4.58 -15.54
C THR A 227 -23.61 3.43 -14.52
N ALA A 228 -24.66 3.21 -13.73
CA ALA A 228 -24.71 2.08 -12.78
C ALA A 228 -24.52 0.71 -13.46
N GLY A 229 -25.02 0.55 -14.69
CA GLY A 229 -24.83 -0.66 -15.50
C GLY A 229 -23.36 -0.84 -15.90
N GLN A 230 -22.71 0.21 -16.40
CA GLN A 230 -21.27 0.17 -16.71
C GLN A 230 -20.43 -0.15 -15.46
N LYS A 231 -20.69 0.54 -14.34
CA LYS A 231 -19.99 0.30 -13.07
C LYS A 231 -20.11 -1.17 -12.64
N THR A 232 -21.32 -1.73 -12.66
CA THR A 232 -21.57 -3.15 -12.32
C THR A 232 -20.76 -4.11 -13.21
N ARG A 233 -20.67 -3.84 -14.52
CA ARG A 233 -19.88 -4.67 -15.44
C ARG A 233 -18.38 -4.56 -15.15
N MET A 234 -17.89 -3.37 -14.84
CA MET A 234 -16.47 -3.13 -14.53
C MET A 234 -16.02 -3.72 -13.18
N GLN A 235 -16.96 -4.07 -12.28
CA GLN A 235 -16.64 -4.78 -11.04
C GLN A 235 -16.24 -6.25 -11.28
N ASP A 236 -16.61 -6.85 -12.42
CA ASP A 236 -16.27 -8.23 -12.75
C ASP A 236 -14.79 -8.34 -13.16
N ILE A 237 -14.03 -9.12 -12.38
CA ILE A 237 -12.59 -9.30 -12.61
C ILE A 237 -12.24 -10.03 -13.90
N ASN A 238 -13.21 -10.73 -14.51
CA ASN A 238 -13.02 -11.48 -15.75
C ASN A 238 -13.27 -10.64 -17.00
N ARG A 239 -13.72 -9.39 -16.83
CA ARG A 239 -13.99 -8.46 -17.92
C ARG A 239 -12.89 -7.42 -18.03
N GLU A 240 -12.58 -7.05 -19.26
CA GLU A 240 -11.57 -6.04 -19.59
C GLU A 240 -12.24 -4.87 -20.27
N PHE A 241 -11.68 -3.68 -20.06
CA PHE A 241 -12.24 -2.45 -20.60
C PHE A 241 -11.12 -1.56 -21.08
N HIS A 242 -11.43 -0.79 -22.12
CA HIS A 242 -10.60 0.29 -22.63
C HIS A 242 -11.38 1.59 -22.55
N LEU A 243 -10.72 2.67 -22.12
CA LEU A 243 -11.28 4.01 -22.10
C LEU A 243 -10.41 4.94 -22.95
N GLU A 244 -11.04 5.67 -23.87
CA GLU A 244 -10.39 6.72 -24.63
C GLU A 244 -11.21 8.02 -24.60
N PRO A 245 -10.55 9.18 -24.64
CA PRO A 245 -11.23 10.46 -24.71
C PRO A 245 -11.92 10.62 -26.08
N ALA A 246 -13.20 11.00 -26.06
CA ALA A 246 -14.00 11.33 -27.24
C ALA A 246 -14.23 12.85 -27.40
N GLY A 247 -13.93 13.63 -26.36
CA GLY A 247 -14.13 15.07 -26.33
C GLY A 247 -13.77 15.67 -24.98
N ILE A 248 -14.18 16.92 -24.74
CA ILE A 248 -14.03 17.55 -23.42
C ILE A 248 -15.05 16.90 -22.48
N ASN A 249 -14.56 16.21 -21.46
CA ASN A 249 -15.38 15.46 -20.49
C ASN A 249 -16.29 14.40 -21.14
N GLU A 250 -15.84 13.84 -22.25
CA GLU A 250 -16.53 12.78 -22.98
C GLU A 250 -15.55 11.65 -23.25
N TRP A 251 -15.99 10.40 -23.02
CA TRP A 251 -15.17 9.22 -23.19
C TRP A 251 -15.96 8.10 -23.84
N ASN A 252 -15.28 7.34 -24.70
CA ASN A 252 -15.78 6.07 -25.19
C ASN A 252 -15.27 4.96 -24.30
N LEU A 253 -16.17 4.09 -23.85
CA LEU A 253 -15.86 2.91 -23.05
C LEU A 253 -16.13 1.65 -23.88
N TYR A 254 -15.07 0.89 -24.13
CA TYR A 254 -15.13 -0.36 -24.85
C TYR A 254 -14.91 -1.53 -23.90
N GLU A 255 -15.65 -2.61 -24.09
CA GLU A 255 -15.29 -3.90 -23.51
C GLU A 255 -14.28 -4.60 -24.42
N VAL A 256 -13.23 -5.15 -23.83
CA VAL A 256 -12.13 -5.78 -24.56
C VAL A 256 -12.13 -7.28 -24.29
N PHE A 257 -11.91 -8.07 -25.33
CA PHE A 257 -11.74 -9.52 -25.23
C PHE A 257 -10.27 -9.84 -25.44
N SER A 258 -9.54 -10.02 -24.33
CA SER A 258 -8.09 -10.24 -24.35
C SER A 258 -7.73 -11.74 -24.31
N TYR A 259 -6.72 -12.11 -25.09
CA TYR A 259 -6.17 -13.47 -25.13
C TYR A 259 -4.70 -13.45 -24.73
N LYS A 260 -4.36 -14.16 -23.66
CA LYS A 260 -2.97 -14.24 -23.15
C LYS A 260 -2.29 -15.51 -23.64
N PHE A 261 -1.37 -15.35 -24.59
CA PHE A 261 -0.58 -16.46 -25.13
C PHE A 261 0.82 -16.51 -24.51
N LYS A 262 1.29 -17.72 -24.15
CA LYS A 262 2.67 -17.93 -23.66
C LYS A 262 3.50 -18.63 -24.72
N HIS A 263 4.50 -17.94 -25.27
CA HIS A 263 5.53 -18.59 -26.08
C HIS A 263 6.49 -19.36 -25.18
N LYS A 264 6.56 -20.68 -25.35
CA LYS A 264 7.59 -21.51 -24.70
C LYS A 264 8.78 -21.62 -25.64
N LYS A 265 9.95 -21.13 -25.19
CA LYS A 265 11.22 -21.33 -25.89
C LYS A 265 11.45 -22.83 -26.05
N LYS A 266 11.51 -23.31 -27.30
CA LYS A 266 11.85 -24.70 -27.63
C LYS A 266 13.35 -24.80 -27.86
N THR A 267 14.05 -25.59 -27.06
CA THR A 267 15.52 -25.78 -27.15
C THR A 267 15.81 -27.08 -27.92
N GLN A 268 16.22 -27.00 -29.20
CA GLN A 268 16.78 -28.13 -29.95
C GLN A 268 17.90 -27.68 -30.92
N GLN A 269 18.78 -28.62 -31.27
CA GLN A 269 20.07 -28.42 -31.96
C GLN A 269 20.01 -27.96 -33.43
N LYS A 270 18.84 -27.85 -34.07
CA LYS A 270 18.73 -27.50 -35.51
C LYS A 270 18.23 -26.07 -35.72
N ARG A 271 18.91 -25.35 -36.63
CA ARG A 271 18.69 -23.94 -37.01
C ARG A 271 17.44 -23.73 -37.91
N GLU A 272 16.27 -24.23 -37.53
CA GLU A 272 15.02 -23.92 -38.24
C GLU A 272 14.16 -22.93 -37.44
N PRO A 273 13.58 -21.90 -38.08
CA PRO A 273 12.66 -20.98 -37.41
C PRO A 273 11.39 -21.73 -36.99
N GLN A 274 11.07 -21.70 -35.70
CA GLN A 274 9.85 -22.34 -35.17
C GLN A 274 8.78 -21.28 -34.86
N PRO A 275 7.77 -21.11 -35.73
CA PRO A 275 6.66 -20.21 -35.44
C PRO A 275 5.81 -20.76 -34.28
N SER A 276 5.20 -19.86 -33.52
CA SER A 276 4.08 -20.20 -32.64
C SER A 276 2.79 -19.76 -33.30
N THR A 277 1.86 -20.69 -33.45
CA THR A 277 0.52 -20.40 -33.97
C THR A 277 -0.45 -20.32 -32.81
N PHE A 278 -1.23 -19.24 -32.78
CA PHE A 278 -2.27 -19.00 -31.79
C PHE A 278 -3.59 -18.77 -32.53
N GLN A 279 -4.68 -19.34 -32.02
CA GLN A 279 -6.03 -19.14 -32.54
C GLN A 279 -6.87 -18.49 -31.44
N PHE A 280 -7.70 -17.53 -31.81
CA PHE A 280 -8.70 -16.92 -30.94
C PHE A 280 -9.95 -16.59 -31.74
N GLU A 281 -11.06 -16.44 -31.04
CA GLU A 281 -12.38 -16.11 -31.60
C GLU A 281 -12.80 -14.75 -31.05
N ASN A 282 -13.05 -13.76 -31.89
CA ASN A 282 -13.58 -12.48 -31.43
C ASN A 282 -15.10 -12.61 -31.21
N PRO A 283 -15.61 -12.44 -29.98
CA PRO A 283 -17.05 -12.51 -29.73
C PRO A 283 -17.79 -11.22 -30.12
N ALA A 284 -17.09 -10.15 -30.50
CA ALA A 284 -17.69 -8.90 -30.96
C ALA A 284 -18.02 -8.93 -32.47
N GLU A 285 -19.06 -8.20 -32.88
CA GLU A 285 -19.49 -8.10 -34.29
C GLU A 285 -18.48 -7.37 -35.18
N GLU A 286 -17.70 -6.45 -34.62
CA GLU A 286 -16.66 -5.69 -35.33
C GLU A 286 -15.34 -5.66 -34.53
N GLN A 287 -14.25 -5.32 -35.20
CA GLN A 287 -12.87 -5.43 -34.71
C GLN A 287 -12.21 -4.06 -34.54
#